data_AF-A0A7C5J1H5-F1
#
_entry.id   AF-A0A7C5J1H5-F1
#
_cell.length_a   1.000
_cell.length_b   1.000
_cell.length_c   1.000
_cell.angle_alpha   90.00
_cell.angle_beta   90.00
_cell.angle_gamma   90.00
#
_symmetry.space_group_name_H-M   'P 1'
#
loop_
_entity.id
_entity.type
_entity.pdbx_description
1 polymer ?
#
loop_
_entity_poly.entity_id
_entity_poly.type
_entity_poly.pdbx_seq_one_letter_code
_entity_poly.pdbx_strand_id
1 'polypeptide(L)' 'MPPDDERRLHERYRAWLPARIGGESVEMQLAIGHDMSQGGALLVTRTELAVGD' A
#
# COMPACT_ATOMS: atom_id res chain seq x y z
N MET A 1 5.69 -20.93 -21.94
CA MET A 1 4.58 -20.08 -21.49
C MET A 1 4.83 -19.84 -20.03
N PRO A 2 5.03 -18.59 -19.56
CA PRO A 2 5.09 -18.39 -18.12
C PRO A 2 3.74 -18.86 -17.54
N PRO A 3 3.69 -19.37 -16.29
CA PRO A 3 2.43 -19.73 -15.65
C PRO A 3 1.52 -18.50 -15.69
N ASP A 4 0.19 -18.70 -15.67
CA ASP A 4 -0.81 -17.62 -15.71
C ASP A 4 -0.50 -16.58 -14.63
N ASP A 5 0.33 -15.62 -15.01
CA ASP A 5 0.85 -14.55 -14.20
C ASP A 5 -0.37 -13.81 -13.67
N GLU A 6 -0.47 -13.64 -12.35
CA GLU A 6 -1.49 -12.85 -11.67
C GLU A 6 -1.70 -11.53 -12.42
N ARG A 7 -2.68 -11.52 -13.33
CA ARG A 7 -2.95 -10.35 -14.16
C ARG A 7 -3.43 -9.28 -13.21
N ARG A 8 -2.65 -8.20 -13.09
CA ARG A 8 -3.03 -7.02 -12.32
C ARG A 8 -4.41 -6.55 -12.77
N LEU A 9 -5.39 -6.64 -11.86
CA LEU A 9 -6.80 -6.37 -12.14
C LEU A 9 -7.14 -4.88 -12.18
N HIS A 10 -6.29 -4.03 -11.61
CA HIS A 10 -6.57 -2.61 -11.44
C HIS A 10 -5.49 -1.73 -12.08
N GLU A 11 -5.92 -0.64 -12.70
CA GLU A 11 -5.03 0.46 -13.10
C GLU A 11 -4.37 1.08 -11.86
N ARG A 12 -3.10 1.47 -12.03
CA ARG A 12 -2.27 2.05 -10.97
C ARG A 12 -1.93 3.49 -11.31
N TYR A 13 -2.03 4.37 -10.32
CA TYR A 13 -1.72 5.79 -10.45
C TYR A 13 -0.58 6.14 -9.49
N ARG A 14 0.38 6.94 -9.97
CA ARG A 14 1.41 7.51 -9.13
C ARG A 14 0.97 8.88 -8.63
N ALA A 15 0.87 9.01 -7.33
CA ALA A 15 0.53 10.27 -6.67
C ALA A 15 1.17 10.29 -5.30
N TRP A 16 1.73 11.45 -4.91
CA TRP A 16 2.31 11.68 -3.59
C TRP A 16 1.25 12.30 -2.68
N LEU A 17 0.55 11.45 -1.92
CA LEU A 17 -0.59 11.89 -1.08
C LEU A 17 -0.34 11.55 0.39
N PRO A 18 -0.70 12.45 1.33
CA PRO A 18 -0.72 12.12 2.75
C PRO A 18 -1.65 10.93 3.01
N ALA A 19 -1.17 9.94 3.75
CA ALA A 19 -1.91 8.76 4.15
C ALA A 19 -1.78 8.56 5.67
N ARG A 20 -2.76 7.88 6.27
CA ARG A 20 -2.71 7.47 7.68
C ARG A 20 -2.80 5.96 7.75
N ILE A 21 -1.94 5.36 8.57
CA ILE A 21 -1.96 3.93 8.88
C ILE A 21 -2.38 3.78 10.33
N GLY A 22 -3.41 2.97 10.57
CA GLY A 22 -3.93 2.66 11.90
C GLY A 22 -3.97 1.15 12.11
N GLY A 23 -3.73 0.71 13.34
CA GLY A 23 -3.85 -0.69 13.77
C GLY A 23 -4.47 -0.78 15.16
N GLU A 24 -4.83 -1.99 15.61
CA GLU A 24 -5.57 -2.22 16.86
C GLU A 24 -4.87 -1.67 18.13
N SER A 25 -3.56 -1.39 18.08
CA SER A 25 -2.78 -1.05 19.28
C SER A 25 -1.85 0.17 19.15
N VAL A 26 -1.85 0.94 18.05
CA VAL A 26 -0.81 1.97 17.83
C VAL A 26 -1.39 3.31 17.39
N GLU A 27 -0.80 4.40 17.90
CA GLU A 27 -0.98 5.77 17.43
C GLU A 27 -1.05 5.84 15.90
N MET A 28 -1.95 6.68 15.37
CA MET A 28 -2.05 6.89 13.92
C MET A 28 -0.70 7.37 13.36
N GLN A 29 -0.15 6.59 12.43
CA GLN A 29 1.12 6.93 11.78
C GLN A 29 0.87 7.63 10.45
N LEU A 30 1.60 8.73 10.21
CA LEU A 30 1.60 9.43 8.93
C LEU A 30 2.48 8.66 7.94
N ALA A 31 1.93 8.38 6.77
CA ALA A 31 2.62 7.79 5.63
C ALA A 31 2.39 8.64 4.39
N ILE A 32 3.15 8.36 3.33
CA ILE A 32 2.93 8.96 2.01
C ILE A 32 2.60 7.84 1.02
N GLY A 33 1.44 7.93 0.38
CA GLY A 33 1.12 7.09 -0.77
C GLY A 33 1.99 7.49 -1.95
N HIS A 34 2.52 6.50 -2.67
CA HIS A 34 3.34 6.72 -3.87
C HIS A 34 2.72 6.10 -5.12
N ASP A 35 2.18 4.88 -5.00
CA ASP A 35 1.59 4.14 -6.11
C ASP A 35 0.33 3.43 -5.61
N MET A 36 -0.82 3.72 -6.21
CA MET A 36 -2.12 3.32 -5.68
C MET A 36 -3.09 2.85 -6.76
N SER A 37 -3.97 1.95 -6.36
CA SER A 37 -5.04 1.37 -7.16
C SER A 37 -6.24 1.08 -6.28
N GLN A 38 -7.37 0.67 -6.87
CA GLN A 38 -8.52 0.22 -6.10
C GLN A 38 -8.23 -1.04 -5.25
N GLY A 39 -7.28 -1.88 -5.67
CA GLY A 39 -6.92 -3.11 -4.94
C GLY A 39 -5.86 -2.91 -3.85
N GLY A 40 -5.29 -1.71 -3.72
CA GLY A 40 -4.25 -1.45 -2.74
C GLY A 40 -3.28 -0.34 -3.13
N ALA A 41 -2.40 0.00 -2.20
CA ALA A 41 -1.43 1.07 -2.34
C ALA A 41 -0.05 0.66 -1.81
N LEU A 42 1.00 1.23 -2.41
CA LEU A 42 2.35 1.26 -1.90
C LEU A 42 2.53 2.54 -1.09
N LEU A 43 2.81 2.37 0.21
CA LEU A 43 3.02 3.47 1.15
C LEU A 43 4.49 3.51 1.58
N VAL A 44 5.02 4.72 1.72
CA VAL A 44 6.31 4.97 2.38
C VAL A 44 6.03 5.48 3.79
N THR A 45 6.56 4.77 4.78
CA THR A 45 6.43 5.11 6.20
C THR A 45 7.82 5.13 6.85
N ARG A 46 7.92 5.78 8.02
CA ARG A 46 9.14 5.81 8.83
C ARG A 46 9.27 4.61 9.78
N THR A 47 8.20 3.84 9.94
CA THR A 47 8.14 2.71 10.89
C THR A 47 8.09 1.40 10.12
N GLU A 48 8.72 0.38 10.66
CA GLU A 48 8.56 -0.98 10.16
C GLU A 48 7.14 -1.49 10.47
N LEU A 49 6.51 -2.12 9.47
CA LEU A 49 5.19 -2.72 9.59
C LEU A 49 5.32 -4.21 9.30
N ALA A 50 4.70 -5.04 10.13
CA ALA A 50 4.56 -6.45 9.83
C ALA A 50 3.56 -6.63 8.68
N VAL A 51 3.85 -7.58 7.79
CA VAL A 51 2.88 -8.04 6.79
C VAL A 51 1.93 -9.00 7.49
N GLY A 52 0.61 -8.83 7.28
CA GLY A 52 -0.39 -9.78 7.79
C GLY A 52 -0.37 -11.08 7.00
N ASP A 53 -0.77 -12.18 7.66
CA ASP A 53 -0.92 -13.51 7.07
C ASP A 53 -2.04 -13.58 6.02
#